data_AF-A0A2S4ZRF5-F1
#
_entry.id   AF-A0A2S4ZRF5-F1
#
_cell.length_a   1.000
_cell.length_b   1.000
_cell.length_c   1.000
_cell.angle_alpha   90.00
_cell.angle_beta   90.00
_cell.angle_gamma   90.00
#
_symmetry.space_group_name_H-M   'P 1'
#
loop_
_entity.id
_entity.type
_entity.pdbx_description
1 polymer ?
#
loop_
_entity_poly.entity_id
_entity_poly.type
_entity_poly.pdbx_seq_one_letter_code
_entity_poly.pdbx_strand_id
1 'polypeptide(L)'
;MQPRADPGGMEVGDPVEHLTEPAGSRGWGVFFDRDGTLNAHVRRGGRRTSARHEQEWTALPGVQECFGRLRAADALIGVVTNQPDLSRGLLDPATLDRLHRRLGRLDGVWVCPHTARQRCRCRKPSSVLLRRAAARLSVDLAGSYFVGDRPTDAQAALNAGCTAVLLTPRVPARPSLIAGLHYAPDLWEAASTVLHLRRTGAARRENGPASHKETV
;
A
#
# COMPACT_ATOMS: atom_id res chain seq x y z
N MET A 1 -40.70 -40.03 15.25
CA MET A 1 -39.82 -40.10 14.07
C MET A 1 -39.81 -38.71 13.44
N GLN A 2 -38.82 -37.88 13.79
CA GLN A 2 -38.71 -36.50 13.31
C GLN A 2 -38.07 -36.48 11.91
N PRO A 3 -38.52 -35.65 10.97
CA PRO A 3 -37.79 -35.42 9.72
C PRO A 3 -36.62 -34.46 9.96
N ARG A 4 -35.47 -34.84 9.38
CA ARG A 4 -34.20 -34.10 9.45
C ARG A 4 -34.24 -32.86 8.57
N ALA A 5 -33.73 -31.75 9.10
CA ALA A 5 -33.48 -30.52 8.36
C ALA A 5 -32.30 -30.71 7.39
N ASP A 6 -32.51 -30.24 6.16
CA ASP A 6 -31.54 -30.11 5.08
C ASP A 6 -30.66 -28.87 5.33
N PRO A 7 -29.31 -28.94 5.32
CA PRO A 7 -28.48 -27.76 5.51
C PRO A 7 -28.41 -26.95 4.22
N GLY A 8 -29.00 -25.75 4.28
CA GLY A 8 -29.09 -24.79 3.19
C GLY A 8 -27.76 -24.50 2.49
N GLY A 9 -27.75 -24.75 1.18
CA GLY A 9 -26.84 -24.10 0.25
C GLY A 9 -27.20 -22.62 0.14
N MET A 10 -26.21 -21.76 0.38
CA MET A 10 -26.30 -20.33 0.11
C MET A 10 -25.31 -19.97 -1.00
N GLU A 11 -25.77 -20.08 -2.24
CA GLU A 11 -25.22 -19.32 -3.36
C GLU A 11 -26.15 -18.14 -3.65
N VAL A 12 -25.70 -16.91 -3.39
CA VAL A 12 -26.13 -15.66 -4.06
C VAL A 12 -24.99 -14.67 -3.77
N GLY A 13 -24.15 -14.22 -4.71
CA GLY A 13 -24.48 -13.43 -5.89
C GLY A 13 -23.93 -12.01 -5.66
N ASP A 14 -22.89 -11.60 -6.39
CA ASP A 14 -22.30 -10.25 -6.31
C ASP A 14 -23.33 -9.17 -6.68
N PRO A 15 -23.48 -8.08 -5.91
CA PRO A 15 -24.08 -6.87 -6.44
C PRO A 15 -23.01 -6.06 -7.18
N VAL A 16 -23.19 -5.94 -8.50
CA VAL A 16 -22.50 -4.95 -9.33
C VAL A 16 -23.08 -3.58 -8.95
N GLU A 17 -22.50 -2.93 -7.93
CA GLU A 17 -22.84 -1.55 -7.60
C GLU A 17 -22.35 -0.62 -8.71
N HIS A 18 -23.28 0.15 -9.26
CA HIS A 18 -23.02 1.24 -10.18
C HIS A 18 -22.00 2.21 -9.55
N LEU A 19 -20.79 2.25 -10.12
CA LEU A 19 -19.78 3.25 -9.82
C LEU A 19 -20.25 4.61 -10.40
N THR A 20 -21.09 5.33 -9.68
CA THR A 20 -21.21 6.77 -9.85
C THR A 20 -19.86 7.38 -9.51
N GLU A 21 -19.23 8.09 -10.45
CA GLU A 21 -17.95 8.76 -10.22
C GLU A 21 -18.04 9.67 -8.98
N PRO A 22 -17.12 9.55 -8.00
CA PRO A 22 -17.16 10.42 -6.85
C PRO A 22 -16.74 11.82 -7.29
N ALA A 23 -17.64 12.78 -7.07
CA ALA A 23 -17.37 14.21 -7.18
C ALA A 23 -16.12 14.57 -6.36
N GLY A 24 -14.99 14.82 -7.05
CA GLY A 24 -13.75 15.39 -6.53
C GLY A 24 -13.09 14.64 -5.37
N SER A 25 -12.04 13.86 -5.66
CA SER A 25 -11.10 13.35 -4.64
C SER A 25 -10.58 14.50 -3.76
N ARG A 26 -10.76 14.43 -2.43
CA ARG A 26 -10.38 15.51 -1.50
C ARG A 26 -9.12 15.25 -0.69
N GLY A 27 -8.40 14.15 -0.92
CA GLY A 27 -7.20 13.81 -0.16
C GLY A 27 -6.16 13.04 -0.97
N TRP A 28 -4.99 12.87 -0.35
CA TRP A 28 -3.89 12.08 -0.88
C TRP A 28 -3.38 11.13 0.20
N GLY A 29 -2.83 9.99 -0.24
CA GLY A 29 -2.33 8.96 0.64
C GLY A 29 -0.87 8.64 0.39
N VAL A 30 -0.22 8.14 1.44
CA VAL A 30 1.01 7.37 1.33
C VAL A 30 0.74 5.97 1.84
N PHE A 31 0.88 5.00 0.95
CA PHE A 31 0.71 3.59 1.24
C PHE A 31 2.08 2.95 1.46
N PHE A 32 2.15 2.01 2.38
CA PHE A 32 3.39 1.34 2.74
C PHE A 32 3.26 -0.17 2.61
N ASP A 33 4.30 -0.85 2.11
CA ASP A 33 4.50 -2.24 2.48
C ASP A 33 4.87 -2.36 3.97
N ARG A 34 4.80 -3.56 4.53
CA ARG A 34 5.07 -3.79 5.94
C ARG A 34 6.46 -4.39 6.18
N ASP A 35 6.70 -5.59 5.66
CA ASP A 35 7.92 -6.35 5.93
C ASP A 35 9.07 -5.89 5.05
N GLY A 36 10.15 -5.40 5.66
CA GLY A 36 11.28 -4.75 4.99
C GLY A 36 11.11 -3.26 4.76
N THR A 37 9.93 -2.71 5.07
CA THR A 37 9.61 -1.30 4.88
C THR A 37 9.30 -0.60 6.20
N LEU A 38 8.38 -1.15 7.00
CA LEU A 38 8.02 -0.61 8.32
C LEU A 38 8.60 -1.46 9.46
N ASN A 39 8.77 -2.76 9.24
CA ASN A 39 9.45 -3.66 10.18
C ASN A 39 10.53 -4.47 9.48
N ALA A 40 11.52 -4.95 10.22
CA ALA A 40 12.56 -5.81 9.69
C ALA A 40 11.98 -7.17 9.24
N HIS A 41 12.60 -7.77 8.21
CA HIS A 41 12.34 -9.17 7.84
C HIS A 41 12.91 -10.10 8.90
N VAL A 42 12.18 -11.18 9.21
CA VAL A 42 12.68 -12.26 10.06
C VAL A 42 13.43 -13.28 9.21
N ARG A 43 14.64 -13.66 9.62
CA ARG A 43 15.42 -14.71 8.97
C ARG A 43 15.01 -16.08 9.51
N ARG A 44 14.51 -16.97 8.65
CA ARG A 44 14.26 -18.39 8.98
C ARG A 44 14.74 -19.29 7.86
N GLY A 45 15.56 -20.28 8.18
CA GLY A 45 16.10 -21.23 7.19
C GLY A 45 16.78 -20.54 6.01
N GLY A 46 17.56 -19.47 6.28
CA GLY A 46 18.23 -18.66 5.27
C GLY A 46 17.33 -17.70 4.48
N ARG A 47 16.00 -17.78 4.62
CA ARG A 47 15.04 -16.97 3.86
C ARG A 47 14.52 -15.79 4.68
N ARG A 48 14.10 -14.72 3.99
CA ARG A 48 13.38 -13.58 4.58
C ARG A 48 11.90 -13.94 4.69
N THR A 49 11.34 -13.78 5.88
CA THR A 49 9.95 -14.11 6.22
C THR A 49 9.31 -12.98 7.02
N SER A 50 7.98 -13.02 7.12
CA SER A 50 7.22 -12.15 8.01
C SER A 50 7.46 -12.53 9.48
N ALA A 51 7.34 -11.55 10.38
CA ALA A 51 7.14 -11.85 11.80
C ALA A 51 5.84 -12.67 11.96
N ARG A 52 5.91 -13.71 12.79
CA ARG A 52 4.77 -14.58 13.14
C ARG A 52 4.34 -14.39 14.59
N HIS A 53 5.25 -13.85 15.40
CA HIS A 53 5.04 -13.52 16.80
C HIS A 53 5.54 -12.10 17.10
N GLU A 54 5.04 -11.51 18.18
CA GLU A 54 5.36 -10.12 18.56
C GLU A 54 6.83 -9.94 18.94
N GLN A 55 7.47 -10.97 19.47
CA GLN A 55 8.89 -10.97 19.87
C GLN A 55 9.85 -10.88 18.68
N GLU A 56 9.37 -11.24 17.49
CA GLU A 56 10.16 -11.23 16.26
C GLU A 56 10.00 -9.91 15.49
N TRP A 57 9.07 -9.08 15.94
CA TRP A 57 8.75 -7.83 15.29
C TRP A 57 9.66 -6.73 15.80
N THR A 58 10.35 -6.09 14.87
CA THR A 58 11.22 -4.94 15.13
C THR A 58 10.90 -3.87 14.11
N ALA A 59 10.46 -2.70 14.57
CA ALA A 59 10.27 -1.53 13.70
C ALA A 59 11.59 -1.16 13.01
N LEU A 60 11.51 -0.73 11.75
CA LEU A 60 12.67 -0.06 11.15
C LEU A 60 12.84 1.35 11.75
N PRO A 61 14.07 1.89 11.77
CA PRO A 61 14.31 3.25 12.23
C PRO A 61 13.53 4.27 11.38
N GLY A 62 13.02 5.33 12.00
CA GLY A 62 12.39 6.44 11.30
C GLY A 62 10.90 6.25 10.96
N VAL A 63 10.25 5.16 11.38
CA VAL A 63 8.81 4.92 11.06
C VAL A 63 7.92 6.03 11.57
N GLN A 64 8.05 6.41 12.84
CA GLN A 64 7.16 7.41 13.46
C GLN A 64 7.47 8.81 12.95
N GLU A 65 8.74 9.12 12.70
CA GLU A 65 9.23 10.36 12.13
C GLU A 65 8.73 10.53 10.69
N CYS A 66 8.80 9.47 9.89
CA CYS A 66 8.25 9.40 8.54
C CYS A 66 6.74 9.68 8.55
N PHE A 67 5.98 8.97 9.39
CA PHE A 67 4.53 9.16 9.53
C PHE A 67 4.20 10.57 10.00
N GLY A 68 4.91 11.11 10.99
CA GLY A 68 4.72 12.46 11.51
C GLY A 68 4.88 13.52 10.43
N ARG A 69 5.95 13.43 9.63
CA ARG A 69 6.22 14.37 8.52
C ARG A 69 5.15 14.33 7.43
N LEU A 70 4.68 13.13 7.08
CA LEU A 70 3.64 12.96 6.07
C LEU A 70 2.27 13.44 6.57
N ARG A 71 1.92 13.14 7.82
CA ARG A 71 0.69 13.63 8.45
C ARG A 71 0.68 15.14 8.62
N ALA A 72 1.83 15.76 8.91
CA ALA A 72 1.96 17.22 8.94
C ALA A 72 1.72 17.89 7.57
N ALA A 73 1.68 17.10 6.49
CA ALA A 73 1.29 17.54 5.15
C ALA A 73 -0.08 16.96 4.73
N ASP A 74 -0.92 16.60 5.71
CA ASP A 74 -2.27 16.09 5.54
C ASP A 74 -2.38 14.77 4.75
N ALA A 75 -1.31 13.98 4.72
CA ALA A 75 -1.33 12.66 4.09
C ALA A 75 -2.10 11.65 4.96
N LEU A 76 -2.97 10.85 4.33
CA LEU A 76 -3.48 9.63 4.92
C LEU A 76 -2.43 8.51 4.81
N ILE A 77 -2.28 7.72 5.86
CA ILE A 77 -1.26 6.67 5.97
C ILE A 77 -1.93 5.30 5.97
N GLY A 78 -1.66 4.52 4.93
CA GLY A 78 -2.21 3.16 4.77
C GLY A 78 -1.13 2.09 4.67
N VAL A 79 -1.43 0.87 5.12
CA VAL A 79 -0.54 -0.29 4.91
C VAL A 79 -1.17 -1.25 3.92
N VAL A 80 -0.43 -1.65 2.89
CA VAL A 80 -0.86 -2.63 1.88
C VAL A 80 0.18 -3.74 1.78
N THR A 81 -0.14 -4.92 2.31
CA THR A 81 0.85 -5.99 2.53
C THR A 81 0.39 -7.36 2.04
N ASN A 82 1.36 -8.17 1.58
CA ASN A 82 1.14 -9.58 1.24
C ASN A 82 1.51 -10.45 2.46
N GLN A 83 0.54 -11.11 3.10
CA GLN A 83 0.74 -11.98 4.27
C GLN A 83 0.36 -13.45 3.98
N PRO A 84 1.13 -14.15 3.13
CA PRO A 84 0.84 -15.53 2.73
C PRO A 84 0.88 -16.55 3.89
N ASP A 85 1.48 -16.18 5.03
CA ASP A 85 1.56 -17.04 6.21
C ASP A 85 0.21 -17.19 6.92
N LEU A 86 -0.76 -16.30 6.65
CA LEU A 86 -2.16 -16.48 7.05
C LEU A 86 -2.78 -17.72 6.38
N SER A 87 -2.75 -17.80 5.04
CA SER A 87 -3.28 -18.98 4.32
C SER A 87 -2.48 -20.26 4.56
N ARG A 88 -1.26 -20.16 5.09
CA ARG A 88 -0.47 -21.34 5.49
C ARG A 88 -0.74 -21.80 6.93
N GLY A 89 -1.55 -21.06 7.69
CA GLY A 89 -1.77 -21.33 9.12
C GLY A 89 -0.53 -21.08 9.99
N LEU A 90 0.45 -20.30 9.50
CA LEU A 90 1.70 -20.00 10.19
C LEU A 90 1.66 -18.66 10.94
N LEU A 91 0.66 -17.84 10.66
CA LEU A 91 0.40 -16.58 11.33
C LEU A 91 -1.10 -16.53 11.65
N ASP A 92 -1.41 -16.24 12.90
CA ASP A 92 -2.79 -16.04 13.36
C ASP A 92 -3.26 -14.60 13.04
N PRO A 93 -4.48 -14.41 12.50
CA PRO A 93 -5.03 -13.07 12.22
C PRO A 93 -5.02 -12.12 13.43
N ALA A 94 -5.36 -12.60 14.63
CA ALA A 94 -5.36 -11.72 15.82
C ALA A 94 -3.94 -11.26 16.18
N THR A 95 -2.94 -12.13 15.96
CA THR A 95 -1.52 -11.80 16.10
C THR A 95 -1.10 -10.76 15.07
N LEU A 96 -1.53 -10.90 13.82
CA LEU A 96 -1.29 -9.90 12.78
C LEU A 96 -1.83 -8.52 13.17
N ASP A 97 -3.05 -8.45 13.73
CA ASP A 97 -3.64 -7.20 14.18
C ASP A 97 -2.87 -6.58 15.36
N ARG A 98 -2.35 -7.39 16.28
CA ARG A 98 -1.44 -6.92 17.34
C ARG A 98 -0.15 -6.34 16.77
N LEU A 99 0.45 -6.98 15.76
CA LEU A 99 1.63 -6.47 15.08
C LEU A 99 1.36 -5.12 14.40
N HIS A 100 0.22 -4.95 13.72
CA HIS A 100 -0.14 -3.68 13.09
C HIS A 100 -0.34 -2.55 14.11
N ARG A 101 -0.90 -2.84 15.29
CA ARG A 101 -1.06 -1.83 16.36
C ARG A 101 0.27 -1.25 16.84
N ARG A 102 1.38 -2.00 16.72
CA ARG A 102 2.72 -1.51 17.08
C ARG A 102 3.24 -0.41 16.16
N LEU A 103 2.63 -0.23 14.97
CA LEU A 103 2.95 0.87 14.05
C LEU A 103 2.32 2.20 14.46
N GLY A 104 1.47 2.22 15.49
CA GLY A 104 0.73 3.40 15.91
C GLY A 104 -0.50 3.65 15.05
N ARG A 105 -0.85 4.93 14.86
CA ARG A 105 -2.08 5.32 14.16
C ARG A 105 -1.91 5.17 12.65
N LEU A 106 -2.75 4.32 12.06
CA LEU A 106 -2.91 4.12 10.62
C LEU A 106 -4.35 4.48 10.22
N ASP A 107 -4.54 4.98 9.00
CA ASP A 107 -5.86 5.27 8.45
C ASP A 107 -6.51 4.02 7.82
N GLY A 108 -5.71 2.99 7.53
CA GLY A 108 -6.21 1.66 7.21
C GLY A 108 -5.11 0.63 6.90
N VAL A 109 -5.49 -0.64 6.92
CA VAL A 109 -4.62 -1.77 6.60
C VAL A 109 -5.33 -2.72 5.64
N TRP A 110 -4.66 -3.07 4.54
CA TRP A 110 -5.17 -3.98 3.51
C TRP A 110 -4.19 -5.13 3.32
N VAL A 111 -4.70 -6.35 3.48
CA VAL A 111 -3.88 -7.56 3.52
C VAL A 111 -4.30 -8.53 2.41
N CYS A 112 -3.33 -9.03 1.66
CA CYS A 112 -3.52 -10.22 0.84
C CYS A 112 -3.06 -11.45 1.65
N PRO A 113 -3.97 -12.33 2.11
CA PRO A 113 -3.60 -13.52 2.88
C PRO A 113 -3.03 -14.66 2.00
N HIS A 114 -3.23 -14.57 0.68
CA HIS A 114 -3.00 -15.66 -0.25
C HIS A 114 -1.53 -15.89 -0.59
N THR A 115 -1.19 -17.15 -0.79
CA THR A 115 0.06 -17.60 -1.41
C THR A 115 0.07 -17.32 -2.92
N ALA A 116 1.25 -17.36 -3.54
CA ALA A 116 1.38 -17.21 -4.99
C ALA A 116 0.65 -18.33 -5.78
N ARG A 117 0.53 -19.53 -5.20
CA ARG A 117 -0.11 -20.70 -5.85
C ARG A 117 -1.62 -20.54 -6.00
N GLN A 118 -2.25 -19.75 -5.13
CA GLN A 118 -3.69 -19.51 -5.14
C GLN A 118 -4.16 -18.55 -6.24
N ARG A 119 -3.23 -17.89 -6.96
CA ARG A 119 -3.54 -17.02 -8.13
C ARG A 119 -4.66 -15.99 -7.88
N CYS A 120 -4.72 -15.42 -6.67
CA CYS A 120 -5.73 -14.43 -6.33
C CYS A 120 -5.47 -13.10 -7.07
N ARG A 121 -6.51 -12.27 -7.16
CA ARG A 121 -6.42 -10.94 -7.80
C ARG A 121 -5.85 -9.86 -6.90
N CYS A 122 -5.68 -10.08 -5.59
CA CYS A 122 -5.28 -9.03 -4.65
C CYS A 122 -3.78 -8.99 -4.34
N ARG A 123 -3.03 -10.07 -4.60
CA ARG A 123 -1.61 -10.17 -4.26
C ARG A 123 -0.77 -9.21 -5.12
N LYS A 124 0.07 -8.38 -4.49
CA LYS A 124 1.08 -7.57 -5.23
C LYS A 124 1.93 -8.50 -6.11
N PRO A 125 2.14 -8.18 -7.41
CA PRO A 125 2.09 -6.86 -8.04
C PRO A 125 0.71 -6.38 -8.55
N SER A 126 -0.39 -7.06 -8.20
CA SER A 126 -1.72 -6.50 -8.43
C SER A 126 -1.94 -5.17 -7.70
N SER A 127 -2.62 -4.23 -8.37
CA SER A 127 -3.04 -2.95 -7.80
C SER A 127 -4.38 -2.99 -7.06
N VAL A 128 -5.08 -4.14 -7.03
CA VAL A 128 -6.45 -4.24 -6.48
C VAL A 128 -6.55 -3.77 -5.04
N LEU A 129 -5.60 -4.12 -4.16
CA LEU A 129 -5.64 -3.66 -2.78
C LEU A 129 -5.41 -2.15 -2.65
N LEU A 130 -4.57 -1.56 -3.50
CA LEU A 130 -4.36 -0.10 -3.52
C LEU A 130 -5.60 0.64 -4.00
N ARG A 131 -6.28 0.13 -5.03
CA ARG A 131 -7.55 0.70 -5.50
C ARG A 131 -8.64 0.64 -4.43
N ARG A 132 -8.73 -0.48 -3.72
CA ARG A 132 -9.63 -0.61 -2.55
C ARG A 132 -9.27 0.35 -1.44
N ALA A 133 -7.98 0.52 -1.16
CA ALA A 133 -7.51 1.46 -0.14
C ALA A 133 -7.87 2.89 -0.51
N ALA A 134 -7.62 3.28 -1.76
CA ALA A 134 -7.97 4.61 -2.26
C ALA A 134 -9.47 4.90 -2.21
N ALA A 135 -10.30 3.95 -2.64
CA ALA A 135 -11.75 4.08 -2.55
C ALA A 135 -12.22 4.24 -1.09
N ARG A 136 -11.68 3.42 -0.17
CA ARG A 136 -12.09 3.46 1.25
C ARG A 136 -11.64 4.73 1.98
N LEU A 137 -10.51 5.30 1.58
CA LEU A 137 -9.94 6.53 2.13
C LEU A 137 -10.34 7.79 1.36
N SER A 138 -11.07 7.66 0.24
CA SER A 138 -11.42 8.74 -0.67
C SER A 138 -10.21 9.57 -1.15
N VAL A 139 -9.10 8.91 -1.49
CA VAL A 139 -7.87 9.56 -2.01
C VAL A 139 -7.67 9.35 -3.50
N ASP A 140 -7.02 10.31 -4.15
CA ASP A 140 -6.57 10.17 -5.55
C ASP A 140 -5.26 9.38 -5.63
N LEU A 141 -5.26 8.24 -6.36
CA LEU A 141 -4.06 7.43 -6.57
C LEU A 141 -3.00 8.17 -7.39
N ALA A 142 -3.38 9.02 -8.34
CA ALA A 142 -2.42 9.75 -9.19
C ALA A 142 -1.63 10.83 -8.42
N GLY A 143 -2.21 11.34 -7.33
CA GLY A 143 -1.56 12.21 -6.35
C GLY A 143 -1.00 11.48 -5.11
N SER A 144 -1.03 10.15 -5.10
CA SER A 144 -0.61 9.31 -3.96
C SER A 144 0.66 8.53 -4.23
N TYR A 145 1.26 8.04 -3.15
CA TYR A 145 2.57 7.40 -3.16
C TYR A 145 2.52 6.02 -2.54
N PHE A 146 3.41 5.13 -3.00
CA PHE A 146 3.65 3.84 -2.38
C PHE A 146 5.11 3.70 -1.99
N VAL A 147 5.39 3.35 -0.73
CA VAL A 147 6.73 3.06 -0.24
C VAL A 147 6.86 1.56 0.03
N GLY A 148 7.85 0.89 -0.55
CA GLY A 148 8.07 -0.55 -0.39
C GLY A 148 9.53 -0.96 -0.57
N ASP A 149 9.87 -2.22 -0.29
CA ASP A 149 11.25 -2.74 -0.40
C ASP A 149 11.45 -3.69 -1.60
N ARG A 150 10.38 -4.03 -2.32
CA ARG A 150 10.43 -5.02 -3.42
C ARG A 150 9.98 -4.44 -4.76
N PRO A 151 10.49 -4.99 -5.88
CA PRO A 151 9.99 -4.66 -7.22
C PRO A 151 8.48 -4.90 -7.39
N THR A 152 7.91 -5.89 -6.68
CA THR A 152 6.46 -6.15 -6.71
C THR A 152 5.63 -5.02 -6.09
N ASP A 153 6.22 -4.26 -5.16
CA ASP A 153 5.57 -3.10 -4.55
C ASP A 153 5.52 -1.94 -5.53
N ALA A 154 6.67 -1.63 -6.14
CA ALA A 154 6.76 -0.64 -7.21
C ALA A 154 5.80 -0.97 -8.36
N GLN A 155 5.76 -2.22 -8.81
CA GLN A 155 4.85 -2.62 -9.87
C GLN A 155 3.37 -2.47 -9.47
N ALA A 156 3.01 -2.80 -8.22
CA ALA A 156 1.64 -2.61 -7.74
C ALA A 156 1.24 -1.13 -7.72
N ALA A 157 2.16 -0.26 -7.30
CA ALA A 157 1.96 1.18 -7.27
C ALA A 157 1.77 1.76 -8.68
N LEU A 158 2.67 1.43 -9.62
CA LEU A 158 2.58 1.88 -11.01
C LEU A 158 1.30 1.36 -11.69
N ASN A 159 0.92 0.10 -11.45
CA ASN A 159 -0.34 -0.48 -11.93
C ASN A 159 -1.59 0.19 -11.34
N ALA A 160 -1.44 0.88 -10.20
CA ALA A 160 -2.50 1.65 -9.56
C ALA A 160 -2.54 3.11 -10.04
N GLY A 161 -1.49 3.58 -10.75
CA GLY A 161 -1.29 4.99 -11.08
C GLY A 161 -0.60 5.80 -9.97
N CYS A 162 -0.09 5.16 -8.91
CA CYS A 162 0.69 5.82 -7.87
C CYS A 162 2.15 6.01 -8.28
N THR A 163 2.79 6.98 -7.64
CA THR A 163 4.26 7.08 -7.65
C THR A 163 4.86 6.08 -6.66
N ALA A 164 5.85 5.31 -7.09
CA ALA A 164 6.55 4.32 -6.29
C ALA A 164 7.85 4.91 -5.71
N VAL A 165 8.12 4.66 -4.43
CA VAL A 165 9.41 4.92 -3.77
C VAL A 165 9.92 3.61 -3.20
N LEU A 166 11.01 3.10 -3.77
CA LEU A 166 11.59 1.81 -3.38
C LEU A 166 12.74 2.03 -2.41
N LEU A 167 12.63 1.44 -1.21
CA LEU A 167 13.67 1.49 -0.21
C LEU A 167 14.85 0.58 -0.61
N THR A 168 16.04 1.16 -0.70
CA THR A 168 17.26 0.45 -1.04
C THR A 168 18.48 1.10 -0.39
N PRO A 169 19.32 0.36 0.36
CA PRO A 169 20.55 0.90 0.94
C PRO A 169 21.52 1.48 -0.10
N ARG A 170 21.41 1.04 -1.36
CA ARG A 170 22.18 1.56 -2.49
C ARG A 170 21.22 2.22 -3.46
N VAL A 171 21.01 3.51 -3.28
CA VAL A 171 20.28 4.33 -4.24
C VAL A 171 21.10 4.43 -5.53
N PRO A 172 20.51 4.14 -6.71
CA PRO A 172 21.20 4.33 -7.98
C PRO A 172 21.66 5.78 -8.16
N ALA A 173 22.88 5.98 -8.67
CA ALA A 173 23.44 7.32 -8.89
C ALA A 173 22.67 8.12 -9.97
N ARG A 174 21.91 7.44 -10.82
CA ARG A 174 21.05 8.05 -11.83
C ARG A 174 19.58 7.78 -11.49
N PRO A 175 18.67 8.72 -11.81
CA PRO A 175 17.24 8.50 -11.67
C PRO A 175 16.78 7.26 -12.43
N SER A 176 15.66 6.67 -11.98
CA SER A 176 15.00 5.58 -12.70
C SER A 176 14.58 6.04 -14.10
N LEU A 177 14.76 5.15 -15.09
CA LEU A 177 14.17 5.33 -16.42
C LEU A 177 12.68 4.95 -16.45
N ILE A 178 12.20 4.24 -15.42
CA ILE A 178 10.79 3.90 -15.27
C ILE A 178 10.08 5.11 -14.67
N ALA A 179 9.14 5.70 -15.43
CA ALA A 179 8.37 6.86 -14.99
C ALA A 179 7.61 6.54 -13.69
N GLY A 180 7.64 7.47 -12.73
CA GLY A 180 6.98 7.32 -11.43
C GLY A 180 7.69 6.37 -10.46
N LEU A 181 8.87 5.84 -10.78
CA LEU A 181 9.69 5.05 -9.84
C LEU A 181 10.85 5.89 -9.30
N HIS A 182 10.94 5.98 -7.98
CA HIS A 182 12.00 6.64 -7.24
C HIS A 182 12.62 5.68 -6.22
N TYR A 183 13.77 6.06 -5.68
CA TYR A 183 14.50 5.28 -4.70
C TYR A 183 14.84 6.15 -3.49
N ALA A 184 14.86 5.54 -2.31
CA ALA A 184 15.32 6.19 -1.08
C ALA A 184 16.12 5.19 -0.23
N PRO A 185 17.14 5.63 0.53
CA PRO A 185 17.93 4.75 1.38
C PRO A 185 17.16 4.23 2.60
N ASP A 186 16.22 5.03 3.11
CA ASP A 186 15.47 4.75 4.33
C ASP A 186 14.12 5.51 4.34
N LEU A 187 13.36 5.36 5.43
CA LEU A 187 12.05 5.97 5.59
C LEU A 187 12.09 7.50 5.73
N TRP A 188 13.17 8.05 6.27
CA TRP A 188 13.33 9.49 6.41
C TRP A 188 13.48 10.13 5.04
N GLU A 189 14.38 9.60 4.21
CA GLU A 189 14.58 10.06 2.85
C GLU A 189 13.41 9.70 1.93
N ALA A 190 12.68 8.62 2.20
CA ALA A 190 11.43 8.33 1.50
C ALA A 190 10.38 9.41 1.75
N ALA A 191 10.20 9.86 3.00
CA ALA A 191 9.31 10.97 3.33
C ALA A 191 9.76 12.27 2.65
N SER A 192 11.06 12.58 2.68
CA SER A 192 11.63 13.74 1.98
C SER A 192 11.33 13.70 0.48
N THR A 193 11.54 12.54 -0.16
CA THR A 193 11.27 12.30 -1.58
C THR A 193 9.80 12.51 -1.90
N VAL A 194 8.90 11.88 -1.15
CA VAL A 194 7.45 12.02 -1.32
C VAL A 194 7.01 13.49 -1.23
N LEU A 195 7.44 14.20 -0.19
CA LEU A 195 7.08 15.60 0.02
C LEU A 195 7.63 16.51 -1.08
N HIS A 196 8.85 16.26 -1.55
CA HIS A 196 9.45 17.00 -2.66
C HIS A 196 8.67 16.79 -3.97
N LEU A 197 8.37 15.53 -4.31
CA LEU A 197 7.60 15.18 -5.50
C LEU A 197 6.19 15.78 -5.46
N ARG A 198 5.57 15.83 -4.28
CA ARG A 198 4.24 16.42 -4.13
C ARG A 198 4.23 17.92 -4.41
N ARG A 199 5.18 18.65 -3.82
CA ARG A 199 5.31 20.11 -4.04
C ARG A 199 5.56 20.45 -5.51
N THR A 200 6.47 19.71 -6.15
CA THR A 200 6.84 19.94 -7.56
C THR A 200 5.77 19.45 -8.53
N GLY A 201 5.04 18.38 -8.21
CA GLY A 201 3.90 17.89 -8.97
C GLY A 201 2.68 18.80 -8.88
N ALA A 202 2.40 19.40 -7.71
CA ALA A 202 1.33 20.38 -7.53
C ALA A 202 1.59 21.65 -8.37
N ALA A 203 2.82 22.19 -8.33
CA ALA A 203 3.21 23.37 -9.10
C ALA A 203 3.09 23.17 -10.63
N ARG A 204 3.22 21.94 -11.13
CA ARG A 204 3.02 21.60 -12.55
C ARG A 204 1.54 21.50 -12.94
N ARG A 205 0.65 21.14 -12.01
CA ARG A 205 -0.80 21.07 -12.25
C ARG A 205 -1.44 22.47 -12.24
N GLU A 206 -0.95 23.37 -11.39
CA GLU A 206 -1.42 24.76 -11.32
C GLU A 206 -0.97 25.60 -12.54
N ASN A 207 0.19 25.29 -13.12
CA ASN A 207 0.73 25.98 -14.30
C ASN A 207 0.44 25.24 -15.64
N GLY A 208 -0.55 24.36 -15.67
CA GLY A 208 -0.97 23.67 -16.91
C GLY A 208 -1.56 24.66 -17.93
N PRO A 209 -1.44 24.40 -19.24
CA PRO A 209 -1.78 25.39 -20.27
C PRO A 209 -3.26 25.78 -20.19
N ALA A 210 -3.53 27.09 -20.18
CA ALA A 210 -4.87 27.63 -20.36
C ALA A 210 -5.48 27.01 -21.62
N SER A 211 -6.59 26.30 -21.46
CA SER A 211 -7.32 25.67 -22.55
C SER A 211 -7.67 26.72 -23.60
N HIS A 212 -7.04 26.65 -24.78
CA HIS A 212 -7.52 27.33 -25.97
C HIS A 212 -8.89 26.73 -26.31
N LYS A 213 -9.95 27.48 -25.99
CA LYS A 213 -11.25 27.31 -26.63
C LYS A 213 -11.11 27.85 -28.05
N GLU A 214 -10.71 26.99 -28.99
CA GLU A 214 -10.97 27.27 -30.40
C GLU A 214 -12.47 27.10 -30.64
N THR A 215 -13.08 28.23 -30.95
CA THR A 215 -14.47 28.34 -31.39
C THR A 215 -14.44 28.12 -32.90
N VAL A 216 -15.15 27.12 -33.40
CA VAL A 216 -15.57 27.01 -34.80
C VAL A 216 -17.05 26.68 -34.81
#